data_AF-A0A1J1LT96-F1
#
_entry.id   AF-A0A1J1LT96-F1
#
_cell.length_a   1.000
_cell.length_b   1.000
_cell.length_c   1.000
_cell.angle_alpha   90.00
_cell.angle_beta   90.00
_cell.angle_gamma   90.00
#
_symmetry.space_group_name_H-M   'P 1'
#
loop_
_entity.id
_entity.type
_entity.pdbx_description
1 polymer ?
#
loop_
_entity_poly.entity_id
_entity_poly.type
_entity_poly.pdbx_seq_one_letter_code
_entity_poly.pdbx_strand_id
1 'polypeptide(L)' 'MIMPKALKAIYQNGTFILKNPCNLPEGVEVELFVQSPQVISPQITDIDARQHFLKQLVERMQ' A
#
# COMPACT_ATOMS: atom_id res chain seq x y z
N MET A 1 9.31 -29.00 0.20
CA MET A 1 9.01 -27.71 0.85
C MET A 1 8.56 -26.75 -0.23
N ILE A 2 7.27 -26.40 -0.28
CA ILE A 2 6.71 -25.47 -1.28
C ILE A 2 6.99 -24.07 -0.76
N MET A 3 7.85 -23.31 -1.44
CA MET A 3 8.08 -21.90 -1.11
C MET A 3 7.01 -21.05 -1.81
N PRO A 4 6.15 -20.32 -1.08
CA PRO A 4 5.14 -19.48 -1.69
C PRO A 4 5.83 -18.34 -2.45
N LYS A 5 5.52 -18.21 -3.74
CA LYS A 5 6.03 -17.11 -4.56
C LYS A 5 5.08 -15.92 -4.46
N ALA A 6 5.50 -14.88 -3.74
CA ALA A 6 4.73 -13.64 -3.67
C ALA A 6 4.83 -12.87 -5.00
N LEU A 7 3.68 -12.56 -5.59
CA LEU A 7 3.58 -11.78 -6.82
C LEU A 7 2.95 -10.42 -6.49
N LYS A 8 3.49 -9.36 -7.09
CA LYS A 8 2.92 -8.01 -6.94
C LYS A 8 1.88 -7.78 -8.02
N ALA A 9 0.70 -7.31 -7.61
CA ALA A 9 -0.36 -6.88 -8.50
C ALA A 9 -0.87 -5.50 -8.10
N ILE A 10 -1.53 -4.82 -9.03
CA ILE A 10 -2.33 -3.62 -8.77
C ILE A 10 -3.79 -4.02 -8.91
N TYR A 11 -4.61 -3.70 -7.90
CA TYR A 11 -6.05 -3.81 -8.03
C TYR A 11 -6.59 -2.56 -8.73
N GLN A 12 -7.16 -2.73 -9.91
CA GLN A 12 -7.71 -1.65 -10.73
C GLN A 12 -9.00 -2.11 -11.38
N ASN A 13 -10.07 -1.34 -11.22
CA ASN A 13 -11.39 -1.60 -11.82
C ASN A 13 -11.91 -3.03 -11.58
N GLY A 14 -11.79 -3.55 -10.36
CA GLY A 14 -12.28 -4.91 -10.05
C GLY A 14 -11.31 -6.04 -10.42
N THR A 15 -10.16 -5.73 -11.04
CA THR A 15 -9.22 -6.73 -11.59
C THR A 15 -7.83 -6.59 -10.97
N PHE A 16 -7.15 -7.72 -10.70
CA PHE A 16 -5.76 -7.75 -10.27
C PHE A 16 -4.81 -7.83 -11.47
N ILE A 17 -4.06 -6.76 -11.72
CA ILE A 17 -3.10 -6.66 -12.81
C ILE A 17 -1.70 -6.97 -12.27
N LEU A 18 -1.11 -8.08 -12.68
CA LEU A 18 0.25 -8.45 -12.27
C LEU A 18 1.27 -7.42 -12.77
N LYS A 19 2.20 -7.02 -11.90
CA LYS A 19 3.33 -6.13 -12.28
C LYS A 19 4.41 -6.86 -13.07
N ASN A 20 4.56 -8.16 -12.85
CA ASN A 20 5.57 -9.00 -13.46
C ASN A 20 4.88 -10.22 -14.09
N PRO A 21 5.37 -10.72 -15.24
CA PRO A 21 4.87 -11.95 -15.83
C PRO A 21 4.93 -13.10 -14.83
N CYS A 22 3.88 -13.92 -14.80
CA CYS A 22 3.84 -15.13 -13.99
C CYS A 22 3.49 -16.32 -14.88
N ASN A 23 4.32 -17.37 -14.82
CA ASN A 23 4.16 -18.58 -15.60
C ASN A 23 3.48 -19.65 -14.73
N LEU A 24 2.20 -19.45 -14.45
CA LEU A 24 1.37 -20.45 -13.77
C LEU A 24 0.60 -21.26 -14.82
N PRO A 25 0.47 -22.59 -14.64
CA PRO A 25 -0.42 -23.40 -15.47
C PRO A 25 -1.86 -22.89 -15.40
N GLU A 26 -2.61 -23.10 -16.49
CA GLU A 26 -4.05 -22.80 -16.52
C GLU A 26 -4.80 -23.65 -15.49
N GLY A 27 -5.78 -23.04 -14.81
CA GLY A 27 -6.59 -23.71 -13.78
C GLY A 27 -5.94 -23.85 -12.41
N VAL A 28 -4.75 -23.29 -12.18
CA VAL A 28 -4.13 -23.28 -10.86
C VAL A 28 -4.88 -22.35 -9.91
N GLU A 29 -5.33 -22.89 -8.79
CA GLU A 29 -5.84 -22.11 -7.67
C GLU A 29 -4.71 -21.33 -7.00
N VAL A 30 -4.97 -20.07 -6.68
CA VAL A 30 -4.03 -19.17 -6.01
C VAL A 30 -4.72 -18.50 -4.82
N GLU A 31 -3.95 -18.29 -3.75
CA GLU A 31 -4.40 -17.49 -2.62
C GLU A 31 -3.97 -16.03 -2.82
N LEU A 32 -4.88 -15.10 -2.52
CA LEU A 32 -4.62 -13.67 -2.64
C LEU A 32 -4.46 -13.04 -1.26
N PHE A 33 -3.31 -12.41 -1.01
CA PHE A 33 -3.08 -11.61 0.18
C PHE A 33 -3.02 -10.12 -0.18
N VAL A 34 -3.99 -9.33 0.30
CA VAL A 34 -4.04 -7.88 0.08
C VAL A 34 -3.44 -7.17 1.28
N GLN A 35 -2.26 -6.58 1.10
CA GLN A 35 -1.67 -5.68 2.08
C GLN A 35 -2.30 -4.30 1.93
N SER A 36 -3.22 -3.95 2.83
CA SER A 36 -3.69 -2.58 2.96
C SER A 36 -2.50 -1.67 3.25
N PRO A 37 -2.38 -0.50 2.61
CA PRO A 37 -1.36 0.46 3.01
C PRO A 37 -1.62 0.77 4.49
N GLN A 38 -0.69 0.37 5.35
CA GLN A 38 -0.65 0.94 6.69
C GLN A 38 -0.33 2.40 6.46
N VAL A 39 -1.35 3.25 6.53
CA VAL A 39 -1.15 4.69 6.70
C VAL A 39 -0.50 4.81 8.07
N ILE A 40 0.82 4.73 8.10
CA ILE A 40 1.58 5.07 9.28
C ILE A 40 1.34 6.57 9.42
N SER A 41 0.34 6.93 10.23
CA SER A 41 0.19 8.29 10.71
C SER A 41 1.59 8.70 11.18
N PRO A 42 2.16 9.80 10.67
CA PRO A 42 3.38 10.31 11.27
C PRO A 42 3.11 10.44 12.75
N GLN A 43 3.84 9.69 13.58
CA GLN A 43 3.79 9.89 15.00
C GLN A 43 4.44 11.24 15.23
N ILE A 44 3.61 12.28 15.32
CA ILE A 44 4.09 13.58 15.75
C ILE A 44 4.22 13.48 17.27
N THR A 45 5.32 12.87 17.71
CA THR A 45 5.67 12.68 19.13
C THR A 45 6.01 14.00 19.81
N ASP A 46 6.31 15.04 19.00
CA ASP A 46 6.66 16.38 19.45
C ASP A 46 5.48 17.35 19.21
N ILE A 47 4.84 17.78 20.30
CA ILE A 47 3.70 18.69 20.29
C ILE A 47 4.05 20.02 19.59
N ASP A 48 5.29 20.50 19.72
CA ASP A 48 5.74 21.74 19.09
C ASP A 48 5.88 21.57 17.57
N ALA A 49 6.39 20.42 17.13
CA ALA A 49 6.43 20.07 15.71
C ALA A 49 5.02 19.96 15.10
N ARG A 50 4.04 19.46 15.88
CA ARG A 50 2.63 19.39 15.45
C ARG A 50 2.02 20.77 15.25
N GLN A 51 2.21 21.66 16.21
CA GLN A 51 1.68 23.02 16.13
C GLN A 51 2.30 23.78 14.95
N HIS A 52 3.60 23.62 14.73
CA HIS A 52 4.29 24.23 13.61
C HIS A 52 3.75 23.73 12.26
N PHE A 53 3.56 22.42 12.11
CA PHE A 53 2.99 21.82 10.90
C PHE A 53 1.56 22.32 10.63
N LEU A 54 0.70 22.35 11.66
CA LEU A 54 -0.68 22.81 11.51
C LEU A 54 -0.74 24.28 11.09
N LYS A 55 0.13 25.13 11.63
CA LYS A 55 0.23 26.54 11.24
C LYS A 55 0.62 26.67 9.76
N GLN A 56 1.65 25.96 9.32
CA GLN A 56 2.09 25.97 7.91
C GLN A 56 1.00 25.45 6.96
N LEU A 57 0.21 24.47 7.39
CA LEU A 57 -0.86 23.89 6.58
C LEU A 57 -2.00 24.88 6.35
N VAL A 58 -2.40 25.63 7.39
CA VAL A 58 -3.43 26.68 7.29
C VAL A 58 -2.95 27.84 6.42
N GLU A 59 -1.70 28.28 6.59
CA GLU A 59 -1.12 29.37 5.77
C GLU A 59 -1.05 29.04 4.28
N ARG A 60 -0.88 27.76 3.92
CA ARG A 60 -0.85 27.30 2.52
C ARG A 60 -2.22 27.18 1.87
N MET A 61 -3.30 27.20 2.65
CA MET A 61 -4.67 27.07 2.16
C MET A 61 -5.37 28.42 1.96
N GLN A 62 -4.74 29.53 2.37
CA GLN A 62 -5.18 30.90 2.09
C GLN A 62 -4.62 31.38 0.75
#